data_AF-A0AB38ZE64-F1
#
_entry.id   AF-A0AB38ZE64-F1
#
_cell.length_a   1.000
_cell.length_b   1.000
_cell.length_c   1.000
_cell.angle_alpha   90.00
_cell.angle_beta   90.00
_cell.angle_gamma   90.00
#
_symmetry.space_group_name_H-M   'P 1'
#
loop_
_entity.id
_entity.type
_entity.pdbx_description
1 polymer ?
#
loop_
_entity_poly.entity_id
_entity_poly.type
_entity_poly.pdbx_seq_one_letter_code
_entity_poly.pdbx_strand_id
1 'polypeptide(L)'
;MISLRVLILLCTLAYTSCTQHFNINKQMDEILPEFNRYLRSKQMVAATLPDFGYPASPVFIGVTIRNLTTIYRTGDCELWGDGDNLKIKMMVGLKDMSVNVFVVPYMMQNSATFEFQGAAAEIGITLIPESKNICRTSWDYIEIKTLGDIIGHTSYKKYDGQPLPDEIKKDLILYYNKYLNNDEMFSIKLLNNLINLCNQNPVISTYKHFRKL
;
A
#
# COMPACT_ATOMS: atom_id res chain seq x y z
N MET A 1 23.19 35.38 39.35
CA MET A 1 24.10 34.89 38.28
C MET A 1 23.60 33.54 37.82
N ILE A 2 23.03 33.46 36.61
CA ILE A 2 22.64 32.18 36.00
C ILE A 2 23.94 31.48 35.59
N SER A 3 24.20 30.28 36.11
CA SER A 3 25.42 29.54 35.78
C SER A 3 25.37 29.10 34.32
N LEU A 4 26.54 29.03 33.67
CA LEU A 4 26.69 28.64 32.26
C LEU A 4 25.94 27.32 31.92
N ARG A 5 25.84 26.41 32.90
CA ARG A 5 25.11 25.13 32.74
C ARG A 5 23.59 25.30 32.65
N VAL A 6 23.01 26.26 33.38
CA VAL A 6 21.57 26.58 33.32
C VAL A 6 21.22 27.28 32.01
N LEU A 7 22.13 28.11 31.50
CA LEU A 7 21.97 28.77 30.20
C LEU A 7 22.00 27.75 29.05
N ILE A 8 22.92 26.79 29.07
CA ILE A 8 22.99 25.71 28.07
C ILE A 8 21.72 24.85 28.11
N LEU A 9 21.23 24.48 29.29
CA LEU A 9 20.03 23.65 29.43
C LEU A 9 18.77 24.36 28.89
N LEU A 10 18.62 25.66 29.19
CA LEU A 10 17.54 26.50 28.66
C LEU A 10 17.63 26.66 27.14
N CYS A 11 18.84 26.83 26.59
CA CYS A 11 19.05 26.88 25.15
C CYS A 11 18.73 25.55 24.46
N THR A 12 19.13 24.40 25.04
CA THR A 12 18.77 23.08 24.49
C THR A 12 17.28 22.82 24.56
N LEU A 13 16.61 23.18 25.67
CA LEU A 13 15.15 23.05 25.81
C LEU A 13 14.42 23.95 24.81
N ALA A 14 14.89 25.19 24.60
CA ALA A 14 14.34 26.08 23.59
C ALA A 14 14.53 25.55 22.16
N TYR A 15 15.70 24.98 21.84
CA TYR A 15 15.96 24.34 20.55
C TYR A 15 15.07 23.11 20.31
N THR A 16 14.87 22.25 21.31
CA THR A 16 13.98 21.07 21.18
C THR A 16 12.50 21.43 21.18
N SER A 17 12.12 22.58 21.77
CA SER A 17 10.74 23.09 21.78
C SER A 17 10.36 23.79 20.47
N CYS A 18 11.34 24.28 19.71
CA CYS A 18 11.12 24.98 18.44
C CYS A 18 11.17 24.07 17.21
N THR A 19 11.68 22.85 17.32
CA THR A 19 11.53 21.85 16.27
C THR A 19 10.13 21.25 16.36
N GLN A 20 9.17 21.77 15.59
CA GLN A 20 7.93 21.06 15.33
C GLN A 20 8.29 19.69 14.75
N HIS A 21 8.20 18.63 15.55
CA HIS A 21 8.37 17.27 15.05
C HIS A 21 7.24 17.01 14.04
N PHE A 22 7.62 16.90 12.78
CA PHE A 22 6.70 16.58 11.70
C PHE A 22 6.12 15.18 11.91
N ASN A 23 4.83 15.09 12.25
CA ASN A 23 4.15 13.82 12.45
C ASN A 23 3.57 13.33 11.12
N ILE A 24 4.37 12.54 10.39
CA ILE A 24 3.99 11.96 9.09
C ILE A 24 2.79 11.03 9.20
N ASN A 25 2.65 10.28 10.29
CA ASN A 25 1.50 9.40 10.49
C ASN A 25 0.20 10.21 10.45
N LYS A 26 0.16 11.35 11.16
CA LYS A 26 -0.99 12.26 11.13
C LYS A 26 -1.26 12.79 9.72
N GLN A 27 -0.22 13.17 8.98
CA GLN A 27 -0.39 13.66 7.60
C GLN A 27 -0.90 12.57 6.67
N MET A 28 -0.41 11.34 6.79
CA MET A 28 -0.89 10.21 6.00
C MET A 28 -2.33 9.82 6.37
N ASP A 29 -2.70 9.93 7.63
CA ASP A 29 -4.08 9.74 8.10
C ASP A 29 -5.03 10.83 7.52
N GLU A 30 -4.51 12.02 7.18
CA GLU A 30 -5.26 13.07 6.47
C GLU A 30 -5.30 12.82 4.94
N ILE A 31 -4.25 12.24 4.36
CA ILE A 31 -4.13 11.97 2.92
C ILE A 31 -4.95 10.75 2.48
N LEU A 32 -4.94 9.66 3.25
CA LEU A 32 -5.58 8.40 2.87
C LEU A 32 -7.11 8.53 2.65
N PRO A 33 -7.88 9.27 3.46
CA PRO A 33 -9.30 9.50 3.20
C PRO A 33 -9.58 10.27 1.91
N GLU A 34 -8.75 11.25 1.55
CA GLU A 34 -8.82 11.96 0.27
C GLU A 34 -8.49 11.03 -0.89
N PHE A 35 -7.46 10.20 -0.72
CA PHE A 35 -7.06 9.20 -1.71
C PHE A 35 -8.18 8.17 -1.96
N ASN A 36 -8.81 7.68 -0.90
CA ASN A 36 -9.98 6.79 -0.97
C ASN A 36 -11.16 7.43 -1.70
N ARG A 37 -11.45 8.72 -1.43
CA ARG A 37 -12.48 9.48 -2.16
C ARG A 37 -12.14 9.63 -3.64
N TYR A 38 -10.87 9.88 -3.94
CA TYR A 38 -10.38 9.97 -5.31
C TYR A 38 -10.56 8.63 -6.06
N LEU A 39 -10.12 7.52 -5.48
CA LEU A 39 -10.30 6.19 -6.08
C LEU A 39 -11.79 5.88 -6.33
N ARG A 40 -12.68 6.27 -5.40
CA ARG A 40 -14.12 6.15 -5.59
C ARG A 40 -14.63 6.98 -6.76
N SER A 41 -14.17 8.23 -6.90
CA SER A 41 -14.53 9.10 -8.04
C SER A 41 -14.09 8.55 -9.39
N LYS A 42 -13.01 7.76 -9.42
CA LYS A 42 -12.51 7.06 -10.61
C LYS A 42 -13.16 5.70 -10.84
N GLN A 43 -14.17 5.36 -10.04
CA GLN A 43 -14.85 4.06 -10.06
C GLN A 43 -13.88 2.88 -9.88
N MET A 44 -12.73 3.12 -9.24
CA MET A 44 -11.75 2.09 -8.89
C MET A 44 -12.21 1.39 -7.60
N VAL A 45 -13.38 0.74 -7.68
CA VAL A 45 -13.97 -0.01 -6.56
C VAL A 45 -13.34 -1.40 -6.47
N ALA A 46 -13.00 -1.97 -7.62
CA ALA A 46 -12.32 -3.25 -7.73
C ALA A 46 -11.32 -3.22 -8.90
N ALA A 47 -10.30 -4.06 -8.81
CA ALA A 47 -9.36 -4.33 -9.90
C ALA A 47 -9.24 -5.84 -10.10
N THR A 48 -9.33 -6.28 -11.35
CA THR A 48 -9.09 -7.68 -11.72
C THR A 48 -7.60 -7.87 -11.95
N LEU A 49 -7.02 -8.86 -11.28
CA LEU A 49 -5.65 -9.30 -11.52
C LEU A 49 -5.67 -10.48 -12.49
N PRO A 50 -4.57 -10.73 -13.22
CA PRO A 50 -4.47 -11.85 -14.14
C PRO A 50 -4.59 -13.17 -13.37
N ASP A 51 -5.05 -14.17 -14.10
CA ASP A 51 -5.15 -15.53 -13.61
C ASP A 51 -3.77 -16.07 -13.23
N PHE A 52 -3.69 -16.87 -12.17
CA PHE A 52 -2.48 -17.60 -11.78
C PHE A 52 -2.62 -19.06 -12.17
N GLY A 53 -1.64 -19.61 -12.87
CA GLY A 53 -1.59 -21.02 -13.25
C GLY A 53 -0.21 -21.61 -13.02
N TYR A 54 -0.17 -22.89 -12.64
CA TYR A 54 1.04 -23.69 -12.79
C TYR A 54 1.13 -24.18 -14.23
N PRO A 55 2.33 -24.56 -14.71
CA PRO A 55 2.53 -25.06 -16.08
C PRO A 55 1.59 -26.21 -16.51
N ALA A 56 0.98 -26.93 -15.56
CA ALA A 56 0.08 -28.04 -15.82
C ALA A 56 -1.42 -27.72 -15.63
N SER A 57 -1.80 -26.56 -15.08
CA SER A 57 -3.21 -26.14 -14.93
C SER A 57 -3.34 -24.69 -14.47
N PRO A 58 -4.33 -23.92 -14.98
CA PRO A 58 -4.75 -22.70 -14.29
C PRO A 58 -5.28 -23.07 -12.90
N VAL A 59 -4.90 -22.29 -11.88
CA VAL A 59 -5.22 -22.58 -10.47
C VAL A 59 -6.04 -21.45 -9.83
N PHE A 60 -5.95 -20.22 -10.31
CA PHE A 60 -6.76 -19.10 -9.83
C PHE A 60 -7.24 -18.28 -11.02
N ILE A 61 -8.55 -18.10 -11.16
CA ILE A 61 -9.18 -17.45 -12.32
C ILE A 61 -10.18 -16.40 -11.82
N GLY A 62 -10.06 -15.16 -12.29
CA GLY A 62 -10.97 -14.08 -11.87
C GLY A 62 -10.62 -13.50 -10.50
N VAL A 63 -9.32 -13.30 -10.29
CA VAL A 63 -8.71 -12.69 -9.11
C VAL A 63 -9.16 -11.22 -9.05
N THR A 64 -9.80 -10.78 -7.96
CA THR A 64 -10.33 -9.42 -7.88
C THR A 64 -10.00 -8.76 -6.53
N ILE A 65 -9.17 -7.72 -6.55
CA ILE A 65 -9.03 -6.87 -5.37
C ILE A 65 -10.29 -6.02 -5.28
N ARG A 66 -11.08 -6.12 -4.20
CA ARG A 66 -12.24 -5.25 -3.98
C ARG A 66 -11.92 -4.22 -2.91
N ASN A 67 -12.80 -3.22 -2.84
CA ASN A 67 -12.76 -2.16 -1.83
C ASN A 67 -11.43 -1.40 -1.79
N LEU A 68 -10.86 -1.16 -2.98
CA LEU A 68 -9.71 -0.27 -3.17
C LEU A 68 -9.99 1.17 -2.69
N THR A 69 -11.26 1.51 -2.42
CA THR A 69 -11.66 2.83 -1.88
C THR A 69 -11.66 2.92 -0.35
N THR A 70 -11.16 1.90 0.35
CA THR A 70 -11.09 1.90 1.82
C THR A 70 -9.71 1.50 2.33
N ILE A 71 -8.66 1.88 1.62
CA ILE A 71 -7.27 1.66 2.02
C ILE A 71 -7.00 2.44 3.32
N TYR A 72 -6.39 1.78 4.30
CA TYR A 72 -6.06 2.38 5.59
C TYR A 72 -4.65 1.99 6.00
N ARG A 73 -4.01 2.84 6.80
CA ARG A 73 -2.67 2.60 7.31
C ARG A 73 -2.70 1.51 8.39
N THR A 74 -1.78 0.55 8.31
CA THR A 74 -1.66 -0.56 9.29
C THR A 74 -0.40 -0.48 10.16
N GLY A 75 0.50 0.47 9.89
CA GLY A 75 1.73 0.69 10.65
C GLY A 75 2.25 2.11 10.52
N ASP A 76 3.39 2.40 11.12
CA ASP A 76 4.02 3.72 10.99
C ASP A 76 4.56 3.97 9.58
N CYS A 77 4.47 5.21 9.12
CA CYS A 77 5.04 5.66 7.87
C CYS A 77 6.52 6.01 8.07
N GLU A 78 7.36 5.61 7.13
CA GLU A 78 8.75 6.02 7.06
C GLU A 78 8.92 7.11 6.00
N LEU A 79 9.75 8.11 6.32
CA LEU A 79 10.00 9.27 5.48
C LEU A 79 11.49 9.57 5.46
N TRP A 80 12.06 9.76 4.28
CA TRP A 80 13.44 10.21 4.16
C TRP A 80 13.66 11.04 2.91
N GLY A 81 14.64 11.94 2.98
CA GLY A 81 15.11 12.70 1.83
C GLY A 81 16.05 11.88 0.97
N ASP A 82 15.93 12.03 -0.34
CA ASP A 82 16.89 11.51 -1.33
C ASP A 82 17.19 12.62 -2.35
N GLY A 83 18.21 13.42 -2.03
CA GLY A 83 18.45 14.70 -2.71
C GLY A 83 17.29 15.68 -2.50
N ASP A 84 16.72 16.17 -3.60
CA ASP A 84 15.54 17.06 -3.57
C ASP A 84 14.21 16.29 -3.48
N ASN A 85 14.24 14.96 -3.51
CA ASN A 85 13.05 14.11 -3.49
C ASN A 85 12.67 13.73 -2.06
N LEU A 86 11.37 13.58 -1.83
CA LEU A 86 10.84 13.06 -0.57
C LEU A 86 10.31 11.64 -0.77
N LYS A 87 10.91 10.67 -0.09
CA LYS A 87 10.47 9.27 -0.14
C LYS A 87 9.56 8.96 1.03
N ILE A 88 8.49 8.23 0.75
CA ILE A 88 7.45 7.82 1.69
C ILE A 88 7.27 6.31 1.53
N LYS A 89 7.35 5.59 2.64
CA LYS A 89 7.03 4.16 2.71
C LYS A 89 5.94 3.95 3.75
N MET A 90 4.91 3.18 3.41
CA MET A 90 3.81 2.89 4.33
C MET A 90 3.25 1.48 4.14
N MET A 91 2.78 0.89 5.23
CA MET A 91 1.98 -0.33 5.22
C MET A 91 0.50 0.02 5.18
N VAL A 92 -0.23 -0.60 4.25
CA VAL A 92 -1.67 -0.41 4.11
C VAL A 92 -2.44 -1.73 4.12
N GLY A 93 -3.63 -1.70 4.71
CA GLY A 93 -4.57 -2.81 4.74
C GLY A 93 -5.44 -2.86 3.48
N LEU A 94 -5.65 -4.07 2.95
CA LEU A 94 -6.50 -4.37 1.80
C LEU A 94 -7.75 -5.10 2.32
N LYS A 95 -8.77 -4.32 2.67
CA LYS A 95 -9.89 -4.79 3.51
C LYS A 95 -10.63 -6.01 2.97
N ASP A 96 -10.85 -6.09 1.65
CA ASP A 96 -11.67 -7.15 1.04
C ASP A 96 -11.05 -7.62 -0.29
N MET A 97 -9.86 -8.21 -0.24
CA MET A 97 -9.34 -8.93 -1.39
C MET A 97 -10.07 -10.28 -1.51
N SER A 98 -10.61 -10.59 -2.70
CA SER A 98 -11.27 -11.88 -2.93
C SER A 98 -10.90 -12.47 -4.27
N VAL A 99 -10.84 -13.80 -4.33
CA VAL A 99 -10.43 -14.51 -5.54
C VAL A 99 -11.38 -15.64 -5.78
N ASN A 100 -11.94 -15.71 -6.98
CA ASN A 100 -12.63 -16.90 -7.42
C ASN A 100 -11.60 -17.87 -7.99
N VAL A 101 -11.82 -19.15 -7.78
CA VAL A 101 -10.96 -20.22 -8.26
C VAL A 101 -11.82 -21.28 -8.88
N PHE A 102 -11.59 -21.55 -10.15
CA PHE A 102 -12.46 -22.47 -10.89
C PHE A 102 -11.97 -23.92 -10.80
N VAL A 103 -10.65 -24.17 -10.73
CA VAL A 103 -10.09 -25.53 -10.72
C VAL A 103 -8.76 -25.54 -9.95
N VAL A 104 -8.63 -26.37 -8.91
CA VAL A 104 -7.33 -26.73 -8.29
C VAL A 104 -7.14 -28.23 -8.42
N PRO A 105 -6.48 -28.73 -9.49
CA PRO A 105 -6.43 -30.18 -9.77
C PRO A 105 -5.87 -31.03 -8.61
N TYR A 106 -5.00 -30.43 -7.78
CA TYR A 106 -4.31 -31.12 -6.69
C TYR A 106 -5.01 -31.05 -5.32
N MET A 107 -6.04 -30.20 -5.14
CA MET A 107 -6.67 -30.01 -3.81
C MET A 107 -8.18 -29.91 -3.85
N MET A 108 -8.77 -29.31 -4.87
CA MET A 108 -10.21 -29.05 -4.93
C MET A 108 -10.70 -29.43 -6.33
N GLN A 109 -11.37 -30.58 -6.42
CA GLN A 109 -11.92 -31.09 -7.68
C GLN A 109 -13.06 -30.21 -8.25
N ASN A 110 -13.39 -29.10 -7.59
CA ASN A 110 -14.47 -28.16 -7.91
C ASN A 110 -14.01 -26.71 -7.71
N SER A 111 -14.83 -25.76 -8.17
CA SER A 111 -14.64 -24.33 -7.92
C SER A 111 -14.66 -23.99 -6.41
N ALA A 112 -13.91 -22.97 -6.05
CA ALA A 112 -13.82 -22.41 -4.72
C ALA A 112 -13.78 -20.86 -4.78
N THR A 113 -14.20 -20.20 -3.72
CA THR A 113 -13.97 -18.77 -3.51
C THR A 113 -13.02 -18.61 -2.33
N PHE A 114 -11.98 -17.80 -2.50
CA PHE A 114 -11.01 -17.47 -1.46
C PHE A 114 -11.24 -16.05 -0.96
N GLU A 115 -11.45 -15.93 0.35
CA GLU A 115 -11.52 -14.65 1.04
C GLU A 115 -10.21 -14.40 1.79
N PHE A 116 -9.64 -13.21 1.64
CA PHE A 116 -8.32 -12.84 2.16
C PHE A 116 -8.52 -11.89 3.33
N GLN A 117 -8.38 -12.41 4.54
CA GLN A 117 -8.63 -11.66 5.77
C GLN A 117 -7.32 -11.16 6.36
N GLY A 118 -7.15 -9.84 6.42
CA GLY A 118 -5.93 -9.21 6.93
C GLY A 118 -4.82 -9.07 5.87
N ALA A 119 -5.19 -9.08 4.58
CA ALA A 119 -4.24 -8.77 3.51
C ALA A 119 -3.66 -7.36 3.67
N ALA A 120 -2.35 -7.23 3.44
CA ALA A 120 -1.64 -5.96 3.55
C ALA A 120 -0.55 -5.83 2.50
N ALA A 121 -0.34 -4.60 2.06
CA ALA A 121 0.72 -4.25 1.11
C ALA A 121 1.59 -3.12 1.68
N GLU A 122 2.87 -3.15 1.33
CA GLU A 122 3.76 -2.01 1.47
C GLU A 122 3.72 -1.18 0.19
N ILE A 123 3.60 0.14 0.34
CA ILE A 123 3.60 1.10 -0.75
C ILE A 123 4.79 2.02 -0.57
N GLY A 124 5.60 2.15 -1.63
CA GLY A 124 6.67 3.12 -1.76
C GLY A 124 6.32 4.21 -2.74
N ILE A 125 6.46 5.47 -2.34
CA ILE A 125 6.17 6.65 -3.15
C ILE A 125 7.29 7.66 -3.00
N THR A 126 7.70 8.26 -4.11
CA THR A 126 8.60 9.40 -4.16
C THR A 126 7.85 10.64 -4.63
N LEU A 127 7.90 11.72 -3.86
CA LEU A 127 7.46 13.05 -4.28
C LEU A 127 8.66 13.79 -4.89
N ILE A 128 8.57 14.09 -6.18
CA ILE A 128 9.63 14.73 -6.95
C ILE A 128 9.27 16.20 -7.17
N PRO A 129 10.15 17.16 -6.86
CA PRO A 129 9.90 18.56 -7.16
C PRO A 129 9.72 18.81 -8.65
N GLU A 130 8.73 19.62 -9.00
CA GLU A 130 8.67 20.27 -10.31
C GLU A 130 8.98 21.77 -10.19
N SER A 131 8.62 22.40 -9.06
CA SER A 131 8.97 23.79 -8.76
C SER A 131 8.93 24.07 -7.25
N LYS A 132 9.13 25.33 -6.85
CA LYS A 132 9.14 25.76 -5.43
C LYS A 132 7.94 25.29 -4.61
N ASN A 133 6.79 25.05 -5.24
CA ASN A 133 5.53 24.70 -4.57
C ASN A 133 4.76 23.56 -5.24
N ILE A 134 5.35 22.89 -6.23
CA ILE A 134 4.70 21.86 -7.03
C ILE A 134 5.59 20.61 -6.97
N CYS A 135 4.97 19.47 -6.72
CA CYS A 135 5.61 18.18 -6.85
C CYS A 135 4.79 17.28 -7.78
N ARG A 136 5.43 16.22 -8.25
CA ARG A 136 4.77 15.08 -8.88
C ARG A 136 4.98 13.84 -8.01
N THR A 137 3.96 12.99 -7.98
CA THR A 137 4.06 11.67 -7.36
C THR A 137 4.65 10.67 -8.34
N SER A 138 5.70 9.99 -7.90
CA SER A 138 6.21 8.74 -8.48
C SER A 138 5.83 7.62 -7.52
N TRP A 139 5.03 6.68 -7.98
CA TRP A 139 4.80 5.42 -7.32
C TRP A 139 5.99 4.51 -7.64
N ASP A 140 6.71 4.08 -6.60
CA ASP A 140 7.94 3.33 -6.74
C ASP A 140 7.67 1.83 -6.73
N TYR A 141 6.83 1.37 -5.80
CA TYR A 141 6.43 -0.03 -5.70
C TYR A 141 5.11 -0.21 -4.90
N ILE A 142 4.46 -1.36 -5.10
CA ILE A 142 3.32 -1.86 -4.33
C ILE A 142 3.58 -3.35 -4.11
N GLU A 143 3.96 -3.71 -2.90
CA GLU A 143 4.36 -5.07 -2.57
C GLU A 143 3.41 -5.67 -1.55
N ILE A 144 2.62 -6.67 -1.95
CA ILE A 144 1.83 -7.50 -1.05
C ILE A 144 2.80 -8.20 -0.09
N LYS A 145 2.69 -7.89 1.21
CA LYS A 145 3.51 -8.49 2.27
C LYS A 145 2.84 -9.70 2.87
N THR A 146 1.52 -9.67 2.95
CA THR A 146 0.72 -10.81 3.43
C THR A 146 -0.64 -10.80 2.77
N LEU A 147 -1.14 -12.00 2.52
CA LEU A 147 -2.53 -12.26 2.12
C LEU A 147 -3.43 -12.48 3.34
N GLY A 148 -2.84 -12.47 4.54
CA GLY A 148 -3.51 -12.79 5.79
C GLY A 148 -3.97 -14.25 5.83
N ASP A 149 -5.09 -14.49 6.50
CA ASP A 149 -5.77 -15.77 6.45
C ASP A 149 -6.57 -15.87 5.16
N ILE A 150 -6.30 -16.90 4.37
CA ILE A 150 -7.07 -17.18 3.15
C ILE A 150 -8.04 -18.30 3.49
N ILE A 151 -9.33 -17.97 3.56
CA ILE A 151 -10.38 -18.94 3.85
C ILE A 151 -10.98 -19.43 2.54
N GLY A 152 -10.95 -20.74 2.33
CA GLY A 152 -11.57 -21.39 1.17
C GLY A 152 -13.03 -21.70 1.41
N HIS A 153 -13.87 -21.30 0.45
CA HIS A 153 -15.28 -21.66 0.39
C HIS A 153 -15.52 -22.55 -0.81
N THR A 154 -15.87 -23.81 -0.58
CA THR A 154 -16.02 -24.81 -1.66
C THR A 154 -17.05 -25.86 -1.30
N SER A 155 -17.58 -26.56 -2.31
CA SER A 155 -18.51 -27.67 -2.10
C SER A 155 -17.85 -28.91 -1.45
N TYR A 156 -16.52 -28.97 -1.39
CA TYR A 156 -15.79 -30.08 -0.77
C TYR A 156 -15.50 -29.82 0.71
N LYS A 157 -16.29 -30.45 1.59
CA LYS A 157 -16.28 -30.25 3.06
C LYS A 157 -14.90 -30.31 3.74
N LYS A 158 -13.94 -31.06 3.19
CA LYS A 158 -12.59 -31.16 3.77
C LYS A 158 -11.84 -29.82 3.75
N TYR A 159 -12.14 -28.97 2.77
CA TYR A 159 -11.43 -27.71 2.55
C TYR A 159 -12.34 -26.48 2.68
N ASP A 160 -13.64 -26.67 2.87
CA ASP A 160 -14.59 -25.60 3.12
C ASP A 160 -14.38 -25.00 4.52
N GLY A 161 -14.25 -23.68 4.59
CA GLY A 161 -13.91 -22.94 5.80
C GLY A 161 -12.48 -23.18 6.31
N GLN A 162 -11.61 -23.83 5.54
CA GLN A 162 -10.24 -24.14 5.95
C GLN A 162 -9.23 -23.13 5.38
N PRO A 163 -8.12 -22.87 6.09
CA PRO A 163 -7.05 -22.04 5.60
C PRO A 163 -6.28 -22.72 4.46
N LEU A 164 -5.80 -21.94 3.49
CA LEU A 164 -4.90 -22.45 2.46
C LEU A 164 -3.52 -22.83 3.04
N PRO A 165 -2.82 -23.82 2.45
CA PRO A 165 -1.42 -24.09 2.73
C PRO A 165 -0.52 -22.89 2.45
N ASP A 166 0.49 -22.67 3.29
CA ASP A 166 1.39 -21.50 3.21
C ASP A 166 2.24 -21.47 1.95
N GLU A 167 2.58 -22.63 1.38
CA GLU A 167 3.30 -22.76 0.12
C GLU A 167 2.57 -22.06 -1.02
N ILE A 168 1.24 -22.25 -1.09
CA ILE A 168 0.40 -21.63 -2.11
C ILE A 168 0.28 -20.12 -1.87
N LYS A 169 0.19 -19.69 -0.61
CA LYS A 169 0.18 -18.26 -0.26
C LYS A 169 1.44 -17.56 -0.77
N LYS A 170 2.61 -18.19 -0.56
CA LYS A 170 3.91 -17.65 -0.98
C LYS A 170 4.00 -17.49 -2.50
N ASP A 171 3.55 -18.49 -3.25
CA ASP A 171 3.60 -18.45 -4.71
C ASP A 171 2.63 -17.40 -5.30
N LEU A 172 1.44 -17.25 -4.69
CA LEU A 172 0.50 -16.19 -5.05
C LEU A 172 1.06 -14.79 -4.81
N ILE A 173 1.67 -14.56 -3.63
CA ILE A 173 2.29 -13.27 -3.30
C ILE A 173 3.35 -12.92 -4.33
N LEU A 174 4.25 -13.87 -4.63
CA LEU A 174 5.33 -13.65 -5.59
C LEU A 174 4.79 -13.34 -7.00
N TYR A 175 3.77 -14.07 -7.44
CA TYR A 175 3.16 -13.86 -8.75
C TYR A 175 2.49 -12.48 -8.88
N TYR A 176 1.63 -12.10 -7.93
CA TYR A 176 0.94 -10.81 -8.02
C TYR A 176 1.89 -9.62 -7.81
N ASN A 177 2.90 -9.74 -6.94
CA ASN A 177 3.92 -8.70 -6.82
C ASN A 177 4.68 -8.50 -8.11
N LYS A 178 5.02 -9.58 -8.83
CA LYS A 178 5.61 -9.48 -10.17
C LYS A 178 4.69 -8.70 -11.11
N TYR A 179 3.39 -9.00 -11.12
CA TYR A 179 2.44 -8.32 -12.01
C TYR A 179 2.22 -6.84 -11.68
N LEU A 180 2.13 -6.51 -10.39
CA LEU A 180 1.94 -5.12 -9.93
C LEU A 180 3.19 -4.27 -10.22
N ASN A 181 4.40 -4.82 -10.07
CA ASN A 181 5.64 -4.03 -10.12
C ASN A 181 6.40 -4.09 -11.46
N ASN A 182 6.02 -4.97 -12.40
CA ASN A 182 6.62 -5.01 -13.75
C ASN A 182 5.82 -4.19 -14.75
N ASP A 183 6.26 -4.12 -16.02
CA ASP A 183 5.69 -3.31 -17.11
C ASP A 183 4.39 -3.87 -17.72
N GLU A 184 3.54 -4.48 -16.89
CA GLU A 184 2.26 -5.07 -17.32
C GLU A 184 1.09 -4.06 -17.22
N MET A 185 -0.12 -4.48 -17.62
CA MET A 185 -1.29 -3.60 -17.75
C MET A 185 -1.78 -2.99 -16.43
N PHE A 186 -1.45 -3.59 -15.28
CA PHE A 186 -1.68 -3.00 -13.95
C PHE A 186 -0.38 -2.61 -13.25
N SER A 187 0.64 -2.28 -14.04
CA SER A 187 1.90 -1.78 -13.53
C SER A 187 1.76 -0.47 -12.78
N ILE A 188 2.61 -0.29 -11.80
CA ILE A 188 2.74 0.96 -11.05
C ILE A 188 3.17 2.12 -11.95
N LYS A 189 3.83 1.84 -13.08
CA LYS A 189 4.16 2.85 -14.10
C LYS A 189 2.92 3.53 -14.68
N LEU A 190 1.77 2.85 -14.75
CA LEU A 190 0.50 3.46 -15.17
C LEU A 190 -0.13 4.32 -14.06
N LEU A 191 0.09 3.97 -12.78
CA LEU A 191 -0.40 4.77 -11.65
C LEU A 191 0.19 6.18 -11.63
N ASN A 192 1.44 6.36 -12.07
CA ASN A 192 2.06 7.68 -12.19
C ASN A 192 1.27 8.65 -13.08
N ASN A 193 0.64 8.13 -14.14
CA ASN A 193 -0.16 8.94 -15.07
C ASN A 193 -1.60 9.13 -14.60
N LEU A 194 -2.10 8.22 -13.76
CA LEU A 194 -3.49 8.21 -13.31
C LEU A 194 -3.66 8.93 -11.96
N ILE A 195 -2.65 8.87 -11.10
CA ILE A 195 -2.75 9.24 -9.69
C ILE A 195 -1.54 10.07 -9.27
N ASN A 196 -1.70 11.39 -9.29
CA ASN A 196 -0.75 12.33 -8.70
C ASN A 196 -1.25 12.77 -7.30
N LEU A 197 -0.67 12.24 -6.23
CA LEU A 197 -1.00 12.62 -4.85
C LEU A 197 -0.61 14.06 -4.56
N CYS A 198 0.40 14.61 -5.23
CA CYS A 198 0.75 16.02 -5.10
C CYS A 198 -0.36 16.99 -5.56
N ASN A 199 -1.45 16.51 -6.17
CA ASN A 199 -2.64 17.34 -6.41
C ASN A 199 -3.45 17.60 -5.13
N GLN A 200 -3.17 16.89 -4.04
CA GLN A 200 -3.87 17.04 -2.77
C GLN A 200 -3.15 18.06 -1.87
N ASN A 201 -3.88 19.06 -1.38
CA ASN A 201 -3.34 20.13 -0.53
C ASN A 201 -2.53 19.61 0.69
N PRO A 202 -2.95 18.55 1.41
CA PRO A 202 -2.17 18.00 2.52
C PRO A 202 -0.79 17.44 2.10
N VAL A 203 -0.70 16.84 0.91
CA VAL A 203 0.56 16.29 0.35
C VAL A 203 1.53 17.41 0.00
N ILE A 204 1.04 18.48 -0.63
CA ILE A 204 1.83 19.67 -0.91
C ILE A 204 2.33 20.32 0.39
N SER A 205 1.48 20.39 1.42
CA SER A 205 1.84 20.92 2.73
C SER A 205 2.98 20.10 3.38
N THR A 206 2.85 18.77 3.35
CA THR A 206 3.88 17.82 3.80
C THR A 206 5.21 18.05 3.07
N TYR A 207 5.17 18.13 1.74
CA TYR A 207 6.36 18.36 0.93
C TYR A 207 7.04 19.70 1.24
N LYS A 208 6.26 20.78 1.40
CA LYS A 208 6.77 22.10 1.78
C LYS A 208 7.39 22.12 3.17
N HIS A 209 6.83 21.36 4.11
CA HIS A 209 7.40 21.27 5.45
C HIS A 209 8.75 20.57 5.44
N PHE A 210 8.87 19.46 4.70
CA PHE A 210 10.14 18.77 4.50
C PHE A 210 11.22 19.70 3.94
N ARG A 211 10.92 20.50 2.90
CA ARG A 211 11.90 21.45 2.32
C ARG A 211 12.38 22.58 3.25
N LYS A 212 11.73 22.77 4.40
CA LYS A 212 12.13 23.78 5.40
C LYS A 212 13.02 23.21 6.50
N LEU A 213 13.07 21.88 6.62
CA LEU A 213 13.98 21.15 7.51
C LEU A 213 15.31 20.90 6.78
#